data_AF-A0A925E8T0-F1
#
_entry.id   AF-A0A925E8T0-F1
#
_cell.length_a   1.000
_cell.length_b   1.000
_cell.length_c   1.000
_cell.angle_alpha   90.00
_cell.angle_beta   90.00
_cell.angle_gamma   90.00
#
_symmetry.space_group_name_H-M   'P 1'
#
loop_
_entity.id
_entity.type
_entity.pdbx_description
1 polymer ?
#
loop_
_entity_poly.entity_id
_entity_poly.type
_entity_poly.pdbx_seq_one_letter_code
_entity_poly.pdbx_strand_id
1 'polypeptide(L)'
;MRFFRQRIIYPDPASWIIQPETDATVTRYSDHRIEIHWKQMGNVHIFVGTDPGNIQREVAIAEVIHADHVIITGLDPATRYYFELAFADGKRIITAERFIYVQGTANLRDVGGYLTQNGQRVRWGKVFRSGAVTGVLQTDLSSLEALGLKVVCDLRSLEEVAESPDRLPQNPQLRYVQLPLETEDNSRDRLRAILFDKKRLEKIKLEIYTRFLIDRNAPRFGDTLRYLSNPENLPALIHCTAGKDRTGIAIALLLILLGVPEEVVIADYTLSNMYYEDFKAFAQRALKPLRLLRIKADDLYPLLIADDKTMRTALEHIRRNYGNVETYLMTKAGLSKEELTQLKVNLLEPSH
;
A
#
# COMPACT_ATOMS: atom_id res chain seq x y z
N MET A 1 5.60 11.89 29.00
CA MET A 1 4.27 11.26 28.86
C MET A 1 3.71 11.57 27.48
N ARG A 2 3.96 10.71 26.48
CA ARG A 2 3.38 10.84 25.14
C ARG A 2 2.42 9.68 24.95
N PHE A 3 1.14 10.04 24.86
CA PHE A 3 -0.02 9.18 24.73
C PHE A 3 0.17 8.11 23.66
N PHE A 4 -0.11 6.87 24.06
CA PHE A 4 -0.40 5.75 23.17
C PHE A 4 -1.43 6.20 22.13
N ARG A 5 -1.02 6.13 20.88
CA ARG A 5 -1.71 6.71 19.73
C ARG A 5 -2.85 5.80 19.27
N GLN A 6 -4.09 6.18 19.57
CA GLN A 6 -5.17 6.02 18.57
C GLN A 6 -4.72 6.81 17.32
N ARG A 7 -4.26 6.17 16.23
CA ARG A 7 -3.86 6.95 15.03
C ARG A 7 -4.17 6.26 13.69
N ILE A 8 -5.46 6.08 13.44
CA ILE A 8 -6.02 6.37 12.12
C ILE A 8 -6.90 7.60 12.33
N ILE A 9 -6.41 8.77 11.93
CA ILE A 9 -7.30 9.93 11.84
C ILE A 9 -8.01 9.76 10.51
N TYR A 10 -9.30 9.45 10.55
CA TYR A 10 -10.11 9.47 9.35
C TYR A 10 -10.08 10.89 8.78
N PRO A 11 -9.90 11.05 7.47
CA PRO A 11 -10.00 12.35 6.85
C PRO A 11 -11.43 12.87 7.01
N ASP A 12 -11.59 14.18 6.96
CA ASP A 12 -12.90 14.83 6.90
C ASP A 12 -13.14 15.38 5.48
N PRO A 13 -14.14 14.88 4.73
CA PRO A 13 -15.10 13.83 5.10
C PRO A 13 -14.53 12.41 4.99
N ALA A 14 -15.04 11.50 5.84
CA ALA A 14 -14.66 10.08 5.84
C ALA A 14 -15.00 9.37 4.52
N SER A 15 -15.90 9.94 3.70
CA SER A 15 -16.28 9.45 2.37
C SER A 15 -15.12 9.41 1.37
N TRP A 16 -13.97 10.00 1.69
CA TRP A 16 -12.76 9.86 0.88
C TRP A 16 -12.13 8.48 0.96
N ILE A 17 -12.55 7.64 1.90
CA ILE A 17 -12.06 6.27 2.04
C ILE A 17 -13.18 5.30 1.71
N ILE A 18 -12.94 4.46 0.71
CA ILE A 18 -13.72 3.25 0.47
C ILE A 18 -13.01 2.14 1.24
N GLN A 19 -13.72 1.48 2.16
CA GLN A 19 -13.14 0.35 2.90
C GLN A 19 -13.04 -0.87 1.97
N PRO A 20 -11.85 -1.48 1.81
CA PRO A 20 -11.72 -2.65 0.98
C PRO A 20 -12.46 -3.83 1.61
N GLU A 21 -13.18 -4.56 0.79
CA GLU A 21 -13.85 -5.77 1.23
C GLU A 21 -12.81 -6.85 1.60
N THR A 22 -12.84 -7.31 2.85
CA THR A 22 -11.94 -8.34 3.38
C THR A 22 -12.73 -9.32 4.25
N ASP A 23 -12.32 -10.59 4.30
CA ASP A 23 -13.06 -11.60 5.06
C ASP A 23 -12.75 -11.58 6.56
N ALA A 24 -11.60 -11.02 6.94
CA ALA A 24 -11.20 -10.78 8.31
C ALA A 24 -10.30 -9.56 8.43
N THR A 25 -10.46 -8.79 9.50
CA THR A 25 -9.69 -7.59 9.80
C THR A 25 -9.09 -7.67 11.19
N VAL A 26 -7.91 -7.08 11.37
CA VAL A 26 -7.24 -6.98 12.68
C VAL A 26 -7.06 -5.51 13.03
N THR A 27 -7.52 -5.13 14.22
CA THR A 27 -7.39 -3.78 14.77
C THR A 27 -6.65 -3.86 16.09
N ARG A 28 -5.57 -3.09 16.23
CA ARG A 28 -4.88 -2.92 17.51
C ARG A 28 -5.29 -1.61 18.17
N TYR A 29 -5.70 -1.72 19.42
CA TYR A 29 -6.07 -0.60 20.26
C TYR A 29 -4.87 0.03 20.96
N SER A 30 -5.05 1.26 21.47
CA SER A 30 -4.01 2.01 22.18
C SER A 30 -3.55 1.35 23.48
N ASP A 31 -4.36 0.47 24.06
CA ASP A 31 -4.04 -0.34 25.24
C ASP A 31 -3.45 -1.72 24.88
N HIS A 32 -3.02 -1.89 23.64
CA HIS A 32 -2.39 -3.10 23.08
C HIS A 32 -3.31 -4.31 22.91
N ARG A 33 -4.61 -4.18 23.20
CA ARG A 33 -5.56 -5.21 22.84
C ARG A 33 -5.66 -5.31 21.32
N ILE A 34 -5.76 -6.53 20.82
CA ILE A 34 -5.98 -6.81 19.40
C ILE A 34 -7.38 -7.38 19.26
N GLU A 35 -8.19 -6.76 18.42
CA GLU A 35 -9.47 -7.31 17.99
C GLU A 35 -9.33 -7.87 16.59
N ILE A 36 -9.76 -9.11 16.43
CA ILE A 36 -9.87 -9.78 15.14
C ILE A 36 -11.36 -9.94 14.88
N HIS A 37 -11.82 -9.43 13.74
CA HIS A 37 -13.20 -9.54 13.29
C HIS A 37 -13.26 -10.29 11.96
N TRP A 38 -14.28 -11.10 11.72
CA TRP A 38 -14.51 -11.82 10.46
C TRP A 38 -15.99 -11.78 10.05
N LYS A 39 -16.27 -11.99 8.76
CA LYS A 39 -17.60 -11.71 8.19
C LYS A 39 -18.75 -12.61 8.66
N GLN A 40 -18.48 -13.86 9.03
CA GLN A 40 -19.53 -14.87 9.25
C GLN A 40 -19.42 -15.45 10.66
N MET A 41 -20.52 -15.45 11.41
CA MET A 41 -20.56 -16.10 12.71
C MET A 41 -20.19 -17.58 12.59
N GLY A 42 -19.33 -18.05 13.47
CA GLY A 42 -18.89 -19.44 13.45
C GLY A 42 -18.11 -19.84 14.69
N ASN A 43 -17.79 -21.13 14.75
CA ASN A 43 -16.83 -21.66 15.72
C ASN A 43 -15.44 -21.55 15.10
N VAL A 44 -14.55 -20.82 15.76
CA VAL A 44 -13.24 -20.46 15.20
C VAL A 44 -12.16 -20.72 16.23
N HIS A 45 -11.13 -21.48 15.82
CA HIS A 45 -9.87 -21.59 16.55
C HIS A 45 -8.89 -20.57 15.96
N ILE A 46 -8.29 -19.76 16.81
CA ILE A 46 -7.34 -18.73 16.40
C ILE A 46 -5.94 -19.18 16.77
N PHE A 47 -5.06 -19.25 15.76
CA PHE A 47 -3.64 -19.49 15.94
C PHE A 47 -2.86 -18.21 15.62
N VAL A 48 -1.66 -18.07 16.17
CA VAL A 48 -0.83 -16.86 16.03
C VAL A 48 0.61 -17.22 15.71
N GLY A 49 1.25 -16.41 14.87
CA GLY A 49 2.67 -16.52 14.55
C GLY A 49 3.24 -15.20 14.06
N THR A 50 4.56 -15.18 13.83
CA THR A 50 5.29 -14.02 13.29
C THR A 50 5.67 -14.21 11.82
N ASP A 51 5.46 -15.40 11.26
CA ASP A 51 5.58 -15.72 9.84
C ASP A 51 4.24 -16.28 9.33
N PRO A 52 3.55 -15.61 8.38
CA PRO A 52 2.27 -16.09 7.87
C PRO A 52 2.41 -17.42 7.10
N GLY A 53 3.60 -17.78 6.63
CA GLY A 53 3.86 -19.07 5.98
C GLY A 53 4.04 -20.24 6.97
N ASN A 54 4.23 -19.95 8.27
CA ASN A 54 4.62 -20.94 9.27
C ASN A 54 3.99 -20.66 10.64
N ILE A 55 2.65 -20.55 10.68
CA ILE A 55 1.90 -20.43 11.94
C ILE A 55 1.79 -21.82 12.59
N GLN A 56 2.23 -21.91 13.84
CA GLN A 56 2.12 -23.11 14.69
C GLN A 56 0.66 -23.40 15.06
N ARG A 57 0.25 -24.67 14.98
CA ARG A 57 -1.16 -25.11 15.07
C ARG A 57 -1.43 -26.06 16.25
N GLU A 58 -0.46 -26.20 17.14
CA GLU A 58 -0.53 -27.10 18.28
C GLU A 58 -1.44 -26.56 19.38
N VAL A 59 -1.41 -25.25 19.60
CA VAL A 59 -2.19 -24.57 20.65
C VAL A 59 -2.83 -23.31 20.07
N ALA A 60 -4.16 -23.26 20.07
CA ALA A 60 -4.90 -22.05 19.74
C ALA A 60 -4.72 -21.00 20.85
N ILE A 61 -4.49 -19.73 20.47
CA ILE A 61 -4.43 -18.62 21.43
C ILE A 61 -5.84 -18.22 21.92
N ALA A 62 -6.86 -18.53 21.14
CA ALA A 62 -8.24 -18.35 21.51
C ALA A 62 -9.14 -19.32 20.75
N GLU A 63 -10.25 -19.70 21.37
CA GLU A 63 -11.33 -20.46 20.77
C GLU A 63 -12.63 -19.73 21.06
N VAL A 64 -13.41 -19.45 20.03
CA VAL A 64 -14.71 -18.81 20.18
C VAL A 64 -15.80 -19.66 19.56
N ILE A 65 -16.97 -19.63 20.19
CA ILE A 65 -18.15 -20.37 19.77
C ILE A 65 -19.17 -19.36 19.28
N HIS A 66 -19.67 -19.57 18.06
CA HIS A 66 -20.73 -18.75 17.46
C HIS A 66 -20.48 -17.24 17.60
N ALA A 67 -19.31 -16.79 17.17
CA ALA A 67 -18.91 -15.38 17.20
C ALA A 67 -18.37 -14.93 15.83
N ASP A 68 -18.30 -13.63 15.64
CA ASP A 68 -17.72 -12.93 14.49
C ASP A 68 -16.46 -12.12 14.86
N HIS A 69 -16.06 -12.13 16.14
CA HIS A 69 -14.87 -11.45 16.61
C HIS A 69 -14.25 -12.12 17.85
N VAL A 70 -13.00 -11.76 18.13
CA VAL A 70 -12.29 -12.09 19.37
C VAL A 70 -11.36 -10.95 19.77
N ILE A 71 -11.21 -10.73 21.07
CA ILE A 71 -10.22 -9.79 21.63
C ILE A 71 -9.09 -10.61 22.27
N ILE A 72 -7.87 -10.39 21.79
CA ILE A 72 -6.64 -10.99 22.28
C ILE A 72 -5.85 -9.94 23.07
N THR A 73 -5.34 -10.35 24.22
CA THR A 73 -4.52 -9.51 25.12
C THR A 73 -3.23 -10.24 25.48
N GLY A 74 -2.22 -9.51 25.98
CA GLY A 74 -0.97 -10.11 26.46
C GLY A 74 0.06 -10.45 25.38
N LEU A 75 -0.19 -10.06 24.12
CA LEU A 75 0.80 -10.11 23.04
C LEU A 75 1.79 -8.94 23.14
N ASP A 76 3.03 -9.15 22.72
CA ASP A 76 4.05 -8.10 22.72
C ASP A 76 3.65 -6.98 21.74
N PRO A 77 3.50 -5.73 22.19
CA PRO A 77 3.09 -4.63 21.32
C PRO A 77 4.14 -4.23 20.28
N ALA A 78 5.41 -4.63 20.46
CA ALA A 78 6.47 -4.36 19.49
C ALA A 78 6.53 -5.40 18.36
N THR A 79 5.80 -6.52 18.48
CA THR A 79 5.83 -7.61 17.53
C THR A 79 4.66 -7.55 16.54
N ARG A 80 4.97 -7.74 15.25
CA ARG A 80 3.96 -7.95 14.20
C ARG A 80 3.51 -9.42 14.22
N TYR A 81 2.21 -9.63 14.39
CA TYR A 81 1.60 -10.95 14.40
C TYR A 81 0.71 -11.18 13.17
N TYR A 82 0.64 -12.44 12.77
CA TYR A 82 -0.29 -12.98 11.80
C TYR A 82 -1.16 -14.01 12.51
N PHE A 83 -2.44 -14.03 12.15
CA PHE A 83 -3.44 -14.88 12.78
C PHE A 83 -4.04 -15.81 11.74
N GLU A 84 -4.07 -17.11 12.04
CA GLU A 84 -4.83 -18.08 11.27
C GLU A 84 -6.16 -18.34 11.99
N LEU A 85 -7.27 -18.05 11.30
CA LEU A 85 -8.63 -18.35 11.74
C LEU A 85 -9.04 -19.67 11.10
N ALA A 86 -9.16 -20.71 11.90
CA ALA A 86 -9.60 -22.03 11.47
C ALA A 86 -11.07 -22.24 11.83
N PHE A 87 -11.93 -22.29 10.81
CA PHE A 87 -13.37 -22.48 10.94
C PHE A 87 -13.71 -23.98 10.97
N ALA A 88 -14.81 -24.31 11.64
CA ALA A 88 -15.28 -25.70 11.76
C ALA A 88 -15.65 -26.38 10.42
N ASP A 89 -15.96 -25.59 9.38
CA ASP A 89 -16.23 -26.09 8.02
C ASP A 89 -14.94 -26.41 7.23
N GLY A 90 -13.77 -26.25 7.85
CA GLY A 90 -12.46 -26.48 7.25
C GLY A 90 -11.86 -25.24 6.58
N LYS A 91 -12.61 -24.14 6.45
CA LYS A 91 -12.09 -22.88 5.91
C LYS A 91 -10.99 -22.34 6.82
N ARG A 92 -9.90 -21.84 6.22
CA ARG A 92 -8.83 -21.15 6.92
C ARG A 92 -8.61 -19.77 6.32
N ILE A 93 -8.35 -18.79 7.17
CA ILE A 93 -8.06 -17.42 6.75
C ILE A 93 -6.85 -16.93 7.52
N ILE A 94 -5.82 -16.46 6.82
CA ILE A 94 -4.73 -15.72 7.43
C ILE A 94 -5.06 -14.23 7.38
N THR A 95 -4.90 -13.54 8.50
CA THR A 95 -5.10 -12.09 8.62
C THR A 95 -4.07 -11.44 9.53
N ALA A 96 -3.89 -10.13 9.40
CA ALA A 96 -2.96 -9.34 10.19
C ALA A 96 -3.37 -7.87 10.19
N GLU A 97 -2.70 -7.08 11.03
CA GLU A 97 -2.82 -5.62 10.97
C GLU A 97 -2.30 -5.13 9.61
N ARG A 98 -3.18 -4.47 8.85
CA ARG A 98 -2.81 -3.96 7.52
C ARG A 98 -1.80 -2.83 7.61
N PHE A 99 -2.08 -1.82 8.44
CA PHE A 99 -1.21 -0.68 8.65
C PHE A 99 -0.12 -1.00 9.66
N ILE A 100 1.10 -0.56 9.35
CA ILE A 100 2.26 -0.68 10.23
C ILE A 100 2.68 0.73 10.58
N TYR A 101 2.56 1.08 11.86
CA TYR A 101 2.88 2.42 12.32
C TYR A 101 4.37 2.55 12.58
N VAL A 102 5.02 3.32 11.70
CA VAL A 102 6.42 3.75 11.87
C VAL A 102 6.42 5.27 11.84
N GLN A 103 6.84 5.92 12.92
CA GLN A 103 6.87 7.37 12.98
C GLN A 103 7.87 7.92 11.98
N GLY A 104 7.40 8.87 11.16
CA GLY A 104 8.24 9.54 10.15
C GLY A 104 8.14 8.95 8.76
N THR A 105 7.31 7.92 8.57
CA THR A 105 6.81 7.53 7.25
C THR A 105 5.28 7.57 7.25
N ALA A 106 4.71 7.81 6.08
CA ALA A 106 3.27 7.76 5.86
C ALA A 106 2.92 6.49 5.08
N ASN A 107 1.66 6.08 5.16
CA ASN A 107 1.08 5.09 4.25
C ASN A 107 1.73 3.69 4.26
N LEU A 108 2.52 3.35 5.29
CA LEU A 108 3.16 2.04 5.42
C LEU A 108 2.11 0.96 5.75
N ARG A 109 1.91 0.03 4.82
CA ARG A 109 0.98 -1.09 4.98
C ARG A 109 1.37 -2.30 4.15
N ASP A 110 0.85 -3.43 4.57
CA ASP A 110 0.92 -4.71 3.87
C ASP A 110 -0.18 -4.80 2.80
N VAL A 111 0.17 -5.34 1.64
CA VAL A 111 -0.70 -5.48 0.46
C VAL A 111 -1.47 -6.82 0.49
N GLY A 112 -1.15 -7.72 1.41
CA GLY A 112 -1.78 -9.03 1.54
C GLY A 112 -3.25 -9.03 2.00
N GLY A 113 -3.84 -10.23 2.00
CA GLY A 113 -5.18 -10.52 2.52
C GLY A 113 -6.36 -10.23 1.59
N TYR A 114 -6.12 -9.61 0.43
CA TYR A 114 -7.19 -9.37 -0.55
C TYR A 114 -7.59 -10.65 -1.26
N LEU A 115 -8.91 -10.90 -1.34
CA LEU A 115 -9.49 -12.05 -2.05
C LEU A 115 -9.52 -11.76 -3.56
N THR A 116 -9.15 -12.75 -4.36
CA THR A 116 -9.19 -12.69 -5.82
C THR A 116 -10.54 -13.20 -6.33
N GLN A 117 -10.86 -12.88 -7.59
CA GLN A 117 -12.08 -13.34 -8.25
C GLN A 117 -12.17 -14.88 -8.37
N ASN A 118 -11.04 -15.59 -8.32
CA ASN A 118 -10.96 -17.05 -8.35
C ASN A 118 -10.88 -17.70 -6.96
N GLY A 119 -11.07 -16.93 -5.87
CA GLY A 119 -11.14 -17.45 -4.50
C GLY A 119 -9.80 -17.64 -3.78
N GLN A 120 -8.67 -17.34 -4.44
CA GLN A 120 -7.35 -17.28 -3.79
C GLN A 120 -7.20 -15.98 -3.00
N ARG A 121 -6.15 -15.86 -2.18
CA ARG A 121 -5.83 -14.62 -1.46
C ARG A 121 -4.41 -14.17 -1.76
N VAL A 122 -4.20 -12.86 -1.77
CA VAL A 122 -2.85 -12.28 -1.77
C VAL A 122 -2.18 -12.61 -0.45
N ARG A 123 -0.97 -13.20 -0.48
CA ARG A 123 -0.22 -13.58 0.71
C ARG A 123 0.17 -12.36 1.54
N TRP A 124 -0.07 -12.45 2.84
CA TRP A 124 0.46 -11.50 3.82
C TRP A 124 1.98 -11.54 3.92
N GLY A 125 2.59 -10.43 4.33
CA GLY A 125 4.00 -10.34 4.64
C GLY A 125 4.94 -10.45 3.44
N LYS A 126 4.43 -10.32 2.20
CA LYS A 126 5.25 -10.43 0.98
C LYS A 126 5.53 -9.09 0.32
N VAL A 127 4.52 -8.22 0.20
CA VAL A 127 4.66 -6.91 -0.43
C VAL A 127 4.10 -5.85 0.50
N PHE A 128 4.93 -4.86 0.79
CA PHE A 128 4.58 -3.68 1.55
C PHE A 128 4.62 -2.46 0.63
N ARG A 129 3.80 -1.47 0.96
CA ARG A 129 3.82 -0.15 0.33
C ARG A 129 3.98 0.93 1.38
N SER A 130 4.64 2.04 1.05
CA SER A 130 4.75 3.21 1.94
C SER A 130 5.03 4.49 1.18
N GLY A 131 4.97 5.63 1.89
CA GLY A 131 5.68 6.84 1.51
C GLY A 131 7.17 6.76 1.88
N ALA A 132 7.91 7.83 1.63
CA ALA A 132 9.35 7.78 1.81
C ALA A 132 9.71 7.52 3.27
N VAL A 133 10.79 6.79 3.50
CA VAL A 133 11.25 6.38 4.84
C VAL A 133 12.40 7.28 5.32
N THR A 134 12.40 8.53 4.86
CA THR A 134 13.41 9.55 5.15
C THR A 134 13.30 10.07 6.58
N GLY A 135 12.07 10.15 7.11
CA GLY A 135 11.79 10.71 8.42
C GLY A 135 11.79 9.68 9.56
N VAL A 136 12.06 8.40 9.27
CA VAL A 136 11.95 7.32 10.25
C VAL A 136 12.82 7.61 11.47
N LEU A 137 12.23 7.51 12.66
CA LEU A 137 12.94 7.74 13.90
C LEU A 137 13.78 6.52 14.28
N GLN A 138 14.87 6.75 15.02
CA GLN A 138 15.74 5.67 15.50
C GLN A 138 14.97 4.64 16.33
N THR A 139 13.97 5.07 17.10
CA THR A 139 13.13 4.22 17.94
C THR A 139 12.26 3.25 17.15
N ASP A 140 11.99 3.56 15.88
CA ASP A 140 11.03 2.84 15.06
C ASP A 140 11.72 2.10 13.89
N LEU A 141 13.05 2.19 13.80
CA LEU A 141 13.82 1.40 12.82
C LEU A 141 13.67 -0.10 13.06
N SER A 142 13.54 -0.53 14.33
CA SER A 142 13.27 -1.92 14.68
C SER A 142 11.95 -2.42 14.08
N SER A 143 10.94 -1.55 13.94
CA SER A 143 9.68 -1.91 13.30
C SER A 143 9.82 -2.14 11.80
N LEU A 144 10.68 -1.37 11.11
CA LEU A 144 11.03 -1.64 9.71
C LEU A 144 11.90 -2.89 9.58
N GLU A 145 12.84 -3.10 10.50
CA GLU A 145 13.71 -4.28 10.53
C GLU A 145 12.90 -5.57 10.74
N ALA A 146 11.88 -5.53 11.61
CA ALA A 146 10.97 -6.64 11.88
C ALA A 146 10.13 -7.07 10.65
N LEU A 147 10.02 -6.22 9.62
CA LEU A 147 9.38 -6.62 8.35
C LEU A 147 10.25 -7.59 7.54
N GLY A 148 11.53 -7.74 7.88
CA GLY A 148 12.44 -8.68 7.22
C GLY A 148 12.69 -8.37 5.74
N LEU A 149 12.55 -7.10 5.33
CA LEU A 149 12.62 -6.68 3.94
C LEU A 149 13.92 -7.18 3.28
N LYS A 150 13.78 -7.74 2.07
CA LYS A 150 14.88 -8.17 1.21
C LYS A 150 15.17 -7.15 0.12
N VAL A 151 14.13 -6.47 -0.38
CA VAL A 151 14.25 -5.42 -1.40
C VAL A 151 13.44 -4.18 -1.02
N VAL A 152 14.00 -3.00 -1.26
CA VAL A 152 13.28 -1.72 -1.30
C VAL A 152 13.36 -1.16 -2.71
N CYS A 153 12.21 -0.94 -3.33
CA CYS A 153 12.06 -0.29 -4.63
C CYS A 153 11.64 1.17 -4.41
N ASP A 154 12.57 2.11 -4.65
CA ASP A 154 12.33 3.55 -4.53
C ASP A 154 11.96 4.13 -5.90
N LEU A 155 10.70 4.59 -6.02
CA LEU A 155 10.13 5.16 -7.23
C LEU A 155 10.35 6.68 -7.37
N ARG A 156 11.06 7.30 -6.42
CA ARG A 156 11.34 8.75 -6.42
C ARG A 156 12.30 9.14 -7.52
N SER A 157 12.21 10.40 -7.98
CA SER A 157 13.22 10.94 -8.89
C SER A 157 14.58 11.01 -8.19
N LEU A 158 15.66 11.08 -8.96
CA LEU A 158 17.00 11.15 -8.40
C LEU A 158 17.19 12.39 -7.53
N GLU A 159 16.53 13.50 -7.89
CA GLU A 159 16.53 14.76 -7.13
C GLU A 159 15.83 14.58 -5.78
N GLU A 160 14.65 13.95 -5.76
CA GLU A 160 13.91 13.67 -4.53
C GLU A 160 14.72 12.78 -3.57
N VAL A 161 15.48 11.81 -4.09
CA VAL A 161 16.35 10.96 -3.26
C VAL A 161 17.56 11.73 -2.74
N ALA A 162 18.20 12.56 -3.58
CA ALA A 162 19.35 13.37 -3.18
C ALA A 162 18.99 14.41 -2.12
N GLU A 163 17.82 15.04 -2.21
CA GLU A 163 17.34 16.04 -1.26
C GLU A 163 16.94 15.40 0.08
N SER A 164 16.39 14.19 0.04
CA SER A 164 15.89 13.50 1.23
C SER A 164 16.17 12.00 1.13
N PRO A 165 17.38 11.53 1.49
CA PRO A 165 17.71 10.11 1.43
C PRO A 165 16.92 9.30 2.46
N ASP A 166 16.62 8.04 2.11
CA ASP A 166 15.92 7.12 3.02
C ASP A 166 16.78 6.72 4.20
N ARG A 167 16.11 6.49 5.34
CA ARG A 167 16.72 5.94 6.55
C ARG A 167 16.24 4.51 6.76
N LEU A 168 17.04 3.57 6.27
CA LEU A 168 16.76 2.13 6.36
C LEU A 168 17.52 1.45 7.52
N PRO A 169 17.03 0.30 8.02
CA PRO A 169 17.78 -0.54 8.93
C PRO A 169 19.14 -0.95 8.34
N GLN A 170 20.16 -1.10 9.20
CA GLN A 170 21.48 -1.57 8.81
C GLN A 170 21.43 -3.09 8.59
N ASN A 171 20.99 -3.50 7.39
CA ASN A 171 20.94 -4.91 7.00
C ASN A 171 21.75 -5.10 5.69
N PRO A 172 22.89 -5.80 5.73
CA PRO A 172 23.72 -6.00 4.54
C PRO A 172 23.04 -6.87 3.46
N GLN A 173 21.99 -7.61 3.81
CA GLN A 173 21.20 -8.41 2.86
C GLN A 173 20.06 -7.60 2.22
N LEU A 174 19.75 -6.41 2.74
CA LEU A 174 18.70 -5.56 2.17
C LEU A 174 19.23 -4.87 0.91
N ARG A 175 18.58 -5.14 -0.23
CA ARG A 175 18.88 -4.50 -1.49
C ARG A 175 18.01 -3.26 -1.68
N TYR A 176 18.65 -2.09 -1.74
CA TYR A 176 17.99 -0.85 -2.12
C TYR A 176 18.12 -0.63 -3.63
N VAL A 177 16.99 -0.43 -4.32
CA VAL A 177 16.92 -0.28 -5.78
C VAL A 177 16.20 1.02 -6.12
N GLN A 178 16.92 1.93 -6.78
CA GLN A 178 16.34 3.16 -7.31
C GLN A 178 15.74 2.89 -8.70
N LEU A 179 14.44 3.09 -8.83
CA LEU A 179 13.67 2.95 -10.06
C LEU A 179 12.94 4.28 -10.33
N PRO A 180 13.69 5.36 -10.63
CA PRO A 180 13.10 6.69 -10.73
C PRO A 180 12.06 6.73 -11.85
N LEU A 181 10.84 7.13 -11.50
CA LEU A 181 9.81 7.45 -12.47
C LEU A 181 10.00 8.88 -12.97
N GLU A 182 9.90 9.05 -14.28
CA GLU A 182 9.86 10.37 -14.91
C GLU A 182 8.67 11.17 -14.36
N THR A 183 8.94 12.41 -13.97
CA THR A 183 7.90 13.35 -13.54
C THR A 183 7.50 14.26 -14.70
N GLU A 184 6.26 14.75 -14.69
CA GLU A 184 5.82 15.70 -15.71
C GLU A 184 6.57 17.03 -15.54
N ASP A 185 7.18 17.50 -16.63
CA ASP A 185 8.02 18.71 -16.69
C ASP A 185 7.22 20.02 -16.85
N ASN A 186 5.88 19.95 -16.95
CA ASN A 186 5.04 21.12 -17.24
C ASN A 186 4.62 21.91 -15.99
N SER A 187 5.60 22.25 -15.13
CA SER A 187 5.40 22.97 -13.87
C SER A 187 4.66 24.32 -14.03
N ARG A 188 4.83 25.00 -15.17
CA ARG A 188 4.19 26.29 -15.47
C ARG A 188 2.67 26.17 -15.69
N ASP A 189 2.23 25.18 -16.46
CA ASP A 189 0.78 24.96 -16.69
C ASP A 189 0.09 24.56 -15.38
N ARG A 190 0.75 23.71 -14.57
CA ARG A 190 0.28 23.35 -13.22
C ARG A 190 0.12 24.58 -12.33
N LEU A 191 1.14 25.44 -12.26
CA LEU A 191 1.09 26.65 -11.45
C LEU A 191 -0.05 27.59 -11.91
N ARG A 192 -0.24 27.74 -13.22
CA ARG A 192 -1.34 28.54 -13.77
C ARG A 192 -2.70 27.95 -13.41
N ALA A 193 -2.87 26.64 -13.50
CA ALA A 193 -4.10 25.95 -13.13
C ALA A 193 -4.42 26.11 -11.63
N ILE A 194 -3.42 25.98 -10.76
CA ILE A 194 -3.56 26.21 -9.31
C ILE A 194 -4.09 27.63 -9.02
N LEU A 195 -3.56 28.64 -9.73
CA LEU A 195 -3.92 30.04 -9.50
C LEU A 195 -5.28 30.43 -10.08
N PHE A 196 -5.68 29.86 -11.23
CA PHE A 196 -6.76 30.42 -12.03
C PHE A 196 -7.80 29.42 -12.56
N ASP A 197 -7.56 28.11 -12.51
CA ASP A 197 -8.45 27.11 -13.14
C ASP A 197 -8.41 25.73 -12.45
N LYS A 198 -9.29 25.52 -11.48
CA LYS A 198 -9.43 24.24 -10.76
C LYS A 198 -9.85 23.09 -11.67
N LYS A 199 -10.67 23.33 -12.70
CA LYS A 199 -11.09 22.28 -13.65
C LYS A 199 -9.91 21.81 -14.49
N ARG A 200 -9.03 22.73 -14.89
CA ARG A 200 -7.76 22.39 -15.54
C ARG A 200 -6.87 21.60 -14.60
N LEU A 201 -6.81 21.92 -13.30
CA LEU A 201 -6.01 21.19 -12.32
C LEU A 201 -6.45 19.72 -12.19
N GLU A 202 -7.75 19.46 -12.16
CA GLU A 202 -8.29 18.09 -12.19
C GLU A 202 -7.89 17.36 -13.48
N LYS A 203 -8.01 18.02 -14.63
CA LYS A 203 -7.60 17.43 -15.92
C LYS A 203 -6.11 17.10 -15.95
N ILE A 204 -5.26 17.99 -15.46
CA ILE A 204 -3.81 17.77 -15.32
C ILE A 204 -3.55 16.52 -14.47
N LYS A 205 -4.24 16.35 -13.33
CA LYS A 205 -4.08 15.15 -12.50
C LYS A 205 -4.37 13.87 -13.29
N LEU A 206 -5.46 13.84 -14.06
CA LEU A 206 -5.81 12.69 -14.90
C LEU A 206 -4.77 12.46 -16.01
N GLU A 207 -4.22 13.52 -16.60
CA GLU A 207 -3.13 13.42 -17.60
C GLU A 207 -1.84 12.88 -16.99
N ILE A 208 -1.49 13.25 -15.74
CA ILE A 208 -0.36 12.68 -14.99
C ILE A 208 -0.54 11.17 -14.86
N TYR A 209 -1.72 10.73 -14.43
CA TYR A 209 -2.01 9.31 -14.22
C TYR A 209 -1.98 8.50 -15.53
N THR A 210 -2.54 9.05 -16.60
CA THR A 210 -2.65 8.33 -17.88
C THR A 210 -1.35 8.44 -18.70
N ARG A 211 -1.03 9.63 -19.19
CA ARG A 211 0.08 9.83 -20.14
C ARG A 211 1.45 9.65 -19.50
N PHE A 212 1.63 10.08 -18.25
CA PHE A 212 2.95 10.04 -17.61
C PHE A 212 3.19 8.75 -16.83
N LEU A 213 2.31 8.41 -15.89
CA LEU A 213 2.48 7.18 -15.12
C LEU A 213 2.25 5.97 -16.02
N ILE A 214 1.07 5.80 -16.62
CA ILE A 214 0.79 4.60 -17.42
C ILE A 214 1.61 4.55 -18.72
N ASP A 215 1.62 5.59 -19.56
CA ASP A 215 2.20 5.42 -20.91
C ASP A 215 3.74 5.56 -20.95
N ARG A 216 4.29 6.59 -20.29
CA ARG A 216 5.75 6.87 -20.33
C ARG A 216 6.54 5.99 -19.36
N ASN A 217 6.02 5.78 -18.15
CA ASN A 217 6.72 5.04 -17.10
C ASN A 217 6.44 3.54 -17.08
N ALA A 218 5.77 2.98 -18.09
CA ALA A 218 5.46 1.56 -18.14
C ALA A 218 6.69 0.65 -17.92
N PRO A 219 7.86 0.87 -18.58
CA PRO A 219 9.02 0.03 -18.33
C PRO A 219 9.48 0.04 -16.87
N ARG A 220 9.34 1.17 -16.16
CA ARG A 220 9.69 1.28 -14.73
C ARG A 220 8.74 0.52 -13.83
N PHE A 221 7.46 0.48 -14.16
CA PHE A 221 6.53 -0.42 -13.48
C PHE A 221 6.85 -1.90 -13.76
N GLY A 222 7.25 -2.23 -14.99
CA GLY A 222 7.74 -3.56 -15.35
C GLY A 222 8.97 -3.96 -14.51
N ASP A 223 9.98 -3.09 -14.45
CA ASP A 223 11.17 -3.28 -13.61
C ASP A 223 10.82 -3.50 -12.15
N THR A 224 9.89 -2.69 -11.60
CA THR A 224 9.44 -2.80 -10.21
C THR A 224 8.80 -4.17 -9.93
N LEU A 225 7.86 -4.61 -10.78
CA LEU A 225 7.18 -5.89 -10.58
C LEU A 225 8.11 -7.08 -10.86
N ARG A 226 9.08 -6.95 -11.76
CA ARG A 226 10.10 -7.98 -12.01
C ARG A 226 10.90 -8.33 -10.77
N TYR A 227 11.15 -7.38 -9.86
CA TYR A 227 11.77 -7.72 -8.58
C TYR A 227 10.92 -8.70 -7.77
N LEU A 228 9.59 -8.59 -7.82
CA LEU A 228 8.68 -9.44 -7.05
C LEU A 228 8.48 -10.84 -7.67
N SER A 229 8.87 -11.04 -8.93
CA SER A 229 8.79 -12.36 -9.58
C SER A 229 9.90 -13.31 -9.11
N ASN A 230 10.94 -12.80 -8.44
CA ASN A 230 11.95 -13.63 -7.78
C ASN A 230 11.61 -13.76 -6.27
N PRO A 231 11.33 -14.97 -5.74
CA PRO A 231 10.96 -15.16 -4.35
C PRO A 231 12.05 -14.73 -3.35
N GLU A 232 13.33 -14.75 -3.74
CA GLU A 232 14.46 -14.30 -2.89
C GLU A 232 14.43 -12.78 -2.60
N ASN A 233 13.67 -12.02 -3.39
CA ASN A 233 13.49 -10.59 -3.20
C ASN A 233 12.32 -10.26 -2.24
N LEU A 234 11.60 -11.27 -1.75
CA LEU A 234 10.46 -11.08 -0.85
C LEU A 234 10.87 -11.36 0.61
N PRO A 235 10.41 -10.55 1.59
CA PRO A 235 9.45 -9.45 1.45
C PRO A 235 10.04 -8.18 0.81
N ALA A 236 9.22 -7.46 0.03
CA ALA A 236 9.63 -6.24 -0.66
C ALA A 236 8.83 -5.00 -0.23
N LEU A 237 9.48 -3.84 -0.22
CA LEU A 237 8.83 -2.54 -0.01
C LEU A 237 8.84 -1.74 -1.32
N ILE A 238 7.67 -1.31 -1.80
CA ILE A 238 7.56 -0.36 -2.91
C ILE A 238 7.12 0.99 -2.35
N HIS A 239 7.87 2.05 -2.61
CA HIS A 239 7.52 3.38 -2.10
C HIS A 239 7.85 4.51 -3.08
N CYS A 240 7.27 5.67 -2.80
CA CYS A 240 7.63 6.94 -3.43
C CYS A 240 7.59 8.01 -2.32
N THR A 241 7.44 9.29 -2.65
CA THR A 241 7.39 10.36 -1.62
C THR A 241 6.21 10.22 -0.65
N ALA A 242 4.98 10.17 -1.17
CA ALA A 242 3.77 10.03 -0.35
C ALA A 242 3.26 8.58 -0.24
N GLY A 243 3.78 7.68 -1.09
CA GLY A 243 3.28 6.32 -1.19
C GLY A 243 1.88 6.22 -1.81
N LYS A 244 1.45 7.27 -2.51
CA LYS A 244 0.08 7.44 -3.01
C LYS A 244 -0.01 7.21 -4.52
N ASP A 245 0.61 8.06 -5.33
CA ASP A 245 0.38 8.07 -6.79
C ASP A 245 1.21 7.01 -7.52
N ARG A 246 2.54 7.18 -7.58
CA ARG A 246 3.48 6.24 -8.23
C ARG A 246 3.37 4.84 -7.62
N THR A 247 3.44 4.75 -6.30
CA THR A 247 3.23 3.49 -5.56
C THR A 247 1.83 2.95 -5.75
N GLY A 248 0.80 3.80 -5.77
CA GLY A 248 -0.58 3.35 -5.98
C GLY A 248 -0.79 2.69 -7.33
N ILE A 249 -0.18 3.21 -8.39
CA ILE A 249 -0.24 2.58 -9.71
C ILE A 249 0.52 1.25 -9.72
N ALA A 250 1.73 1.20 -9.16
CA ALA A 250 2.48 -0.07 -9.06
C ALA A 250 1.68 -1.17 -8.33
N ILE A 251 1.04 -0.81 -7.20
CA ILE A 251 0.22 -1.75 -6.42
C ILE A 251 -1.09 -2.08 -7.14
N ALA A 252 -1.73 -1.13 -7.82
CA ALA A 252 -2.95 -1.39 -8.58
C ALA A 252 -2.69 -2.36 -9.74
N LEU A 253 -1.61 -2.15 -10.50
CA LEU A 253 -1.19 -3.06 -11.57
C LEU A 253 -0.93 -4.47 -11.03
N LEU A 254 -0.24 -4.58 -9.90
CA LEU A 254 0.02 -5.86 -9.24
C LEU A 254 -1.28 -6.54 -8.81
N LEU A 255 -2.16 -5.86 -8.08
CA LEU A 255 -3.38 -6.47 -7.55
C LEU A 255 -4.35 -6.90 -8.66
N ILE A 256 -4.51 -6.10 -9.73
CA ILE A 256 -5.32 -6.50 -10.88
C ILE A 256 -4.71 -7.71 -11.59
N LEU A 257 -3.38 -7.76 -11.76
CA LEU A 257 -2.69 -8.94 -12.31
C LEU A 257 -2.94 -10.21 -11.48
N LEU A 258 -2.95 -10.06 -10.15
CA LEU A 258 -3.26 -11.16 -9.21
C LEU A 258 -4.73 -11.56 -9.21
N GLY A 259 -5.61 -10.83 -9.92
CA GLY A 259 -7.04 -11.14 -10.03
C GLY A 259 -7.88 -10.59 -8.88
N VAL A 260 -7.36 -9.61 -8.12
CA VAL A 260 -8.16 -8.91 -7.10
C VAL A 260 -9.22 -8.04 -7.79
N PRO A 261 -10.48 -8.04 -7.33
CA PRO A 261 -11.54 -7.22 -7.91
C PRO A 261 -11.16 -5.74 -7.98
N GLU A 262 -11.48 -5.08 -9.10
CA GLU A 262 -11.12 -3.67 -9.34
C GLU A 262 -11.60 -2.73 -8.22
N GLU A 263 -12.80 -2.96 -7.68
CA GLU A 263 -13.36 -2.19 -6.55
C GLU A 263 -12.50 -2.29 -5.28
N VAL A 264 -11.93 -3.47 -5.00
CA VAL A 264 -11.02 -3.67 -3.86
C VAL A 264 -9.68 -2.97 -4.11
N VAL A 265 -9.18 -2.98 -5.35
CA VAL A 265 -7.96 -2.26 -5.74
C VAL A 265 -8.13 -0.75 -5.58
N ILE A 266 -9.26 -0.21 -6.01
CA ILE A 266 -9.60 1.20 -5.84
C ILE A 266 -9.73 1.54 -4.35
N ALA A 267 -10.39 0.68 -3.57
CA ALA A 267 -10.49 0.86 -2.12
C ALA A 267 -9.11 0.91 -1.44
N ASP A 268 -8.19 -0.01 -1.75
CA ASP A 268 -6.80 0.05 -1.25
C ASP A 268 -6.08 1.35 -1.62
N TYR A 269 -6.31 1.87 -2.82
CA TYR A 269 -5.75 3.15 -3.23
C TYR A 269 -6.29 4.30 -2.37
N THR A 270 -7.60 4.34 -2.14
CA THR A 270 -8.25 5.40 -1.33
C THR A 270 -7.84 5.37 0.14
N LEU A 271 -7.40 4.23 0.68
CA LEU A 271 -6.82 4.14 2.04
C LEU A 271 -5.67 5.12 2.27
N SER A 272 -5.01 5.58 1.20
CA SER A 272 -3.97 6.62 1.31
C SER A 272 -4.50 7.94 1.88
N ASN A 273 -5.80 8.20 1.79
CA ASN A 273 -6.44 9.38 2.36
C ASN A 273 -6.44 9.41 3.89
N MET A 274 -6.14 8.29 4.57
CA MET A 274 -5.86 8.30 6.01
C MET A 274 -4.67 9.19 6.38
N TYR A 275 -3.77 9.46 5.44
CA TYR A 275 -2.59 10.30 5.60
C TYR A 275 -2.76 11.67 4.92
N TYR A 276 -4.00 12.09 4.63
CA TYR A 276 -4.27 13.37 3.97
C TYR A 276 -3.68 14.57 4.72
N GLU A 277 -3.77 14.60 6.05
CA GLU A 277 -3.19 15.67 6.86
C GLU A 277 -1.66 15.72 6.78
N ASP A 278 -1.00 14.56 6.68
CA ASP A 278 0.45 14.50 6.44
C ASP A 278 0.81 15.05 5.05
N PHE A 279 0.02 14.71 4.02
CA PHE A 279 0.20 15.23 2.67
C PHE A 279 -0.03 16.75 2.60
N LYS A 280 -1.05 17.25 3.30
CA LYS A 280 -1.35 18.67 3.43
C LYS A 280 -0.22 19.40 4.13
N ALA A 281 0.29 18.87 5.24
CA ALA A 281 1.43 19.45 5.97
C ALA A 281 2.71 19.47 5.11
N PHE A 282 2.97 18.43 4.32
CA PHE A 282 4.06 18.40 3.36
C PHE A 282 3.90 19.50 2.30
N ALA A 283 2.72 19.60 1.67
CA ALA A 283 2.43 20.61 0.66
C ALA A 283 2.56 22.04 1.20
N GLN A 284 2.09 22.30 2.43
CA GLN A 284 2.27 23.59 3.10
C GLN A 284 3.76 23.97 3.24
N ARG A 285 4.64 23.02 3.52
CA ARG A 285 6.10 23.26 3.61
C ARG A 285 6.68 23.54 2.23
N ALA A 286 6.32 22.74 1.23
CA ALA A 286 6.77 22.91 -0.16
C ALA A 286 6.32 24.25 -0.77
N LEU A 287 5.18 24.79 -0.35
CA LEU A 287 4.68 26.10 -0.78
C LEU A 287 5.32 27.29 -0.06
N LYS A 288 6.09 27.10 1.01
CA LYS A 288 6.72 28.23 1.76
C LYS A 288 7.53 29.19 0.89
N PRO A 289 8.36 28.73 -0.07
CA PRO A 289 9.09 29.63 -0.98
C PRO A 289 8.16 30.45 -1.89
N LEU A 290 6.95 29.96 -2.14
CA LEU A 290 5.94 30.58 -3.01
C LEU A 290 4.91 31.43 -2.23
N ARG A 291 5.18 31.80 -0.97
CA ARG A 291 4.23 32.50 -0.10
C ARG A 291 3.66 33.79 -0.71
N LEU A 292 4.43 34.49 -1.54
CA LEU A 292 4.01 35.71 -2.22
C LEU A 292 2.87 35.48 -3.23
N LEU A 293 2.70 34.26 -3.73
CA LEU A 293 1.61 33.88 -4.66
C LEU A 293 0.27 33.64 -3.94
N ARG A 294 0.22 33.72 -2.60
CA ARG A 294 -0.99 33.50 -1.77
C ARG A 294 -1.68 32.13 -1.96
N ILE A 295 -0.99 31.16 -2.58
CA ILE A 295 -1.45 29.77 -2.73
C ILE A 295 -1.45 29.09 -1.35
N LYS A 296 -2.57 28.48 -0.98
CA LYS A 296 -2.71 27.66 0.23
C LYS A 296 -2.69 26.18 -0.14
N ALA A 297 -2.39 25.32 0.83
CA ALA A 297 -2.45 23.87 0.60
C ALA A 297 -3.87 23.38 0.26
N ASP A 298 -4.90 24.06 0.75
CA ASP A 298 -6.30 23.76 0.39
C ASP A 298 -6.57 23.97 -1.11
N ASP A 299 -5.83 24.86 -1.78
CA ASP A 299 -5.94 25.07 -3.23
C ASP A 299 -5.37 23.87 -4.02
N LEU A 300 -4.50 23.08 -3.38
CA LEU A 300 -3.93 21.85 -3.95
C LEU A 300 -4.76 20.62 -3.63
N TYR A 301 -5.89 20.74 -2.94
CA TYR A 301 -6.70 19.60 -2.48
C TYR A 301 -6.91 18.51 -3.56
N PRO A 302 -7.27 18.82 -4.83
CA PRO A 302 -7.43 17.80 -5.87
C PRO A 302 -6.17 16.97 -6.10
N LEU A 303 -4.97 17.55 -5.93
CA LEU A 303 -3.69 16.84 -6.06
C LEU A 303 -3.32 16.04 -4.81
N LEU A 304 -3.83 16.41 -3.64
CA LEU A 304 -3.48 15.79 -2.36
C LEU A 304 -4.31 14.55 -2.06
N ILE A 305 -5.56 14.48 -2.51
CA ILE A 305 -6.42 13.32 -2.33
C ILE A 305 -6.07 12.15 -3.28
N ALA A 306 -6.25 10.92 -2.80
CA ALA A 306 -6.36 9.70 -3.59
C ALA A 306 -7.84 9.46 -3.94
N ASP A 307 -8.33 10.09 -5.01
CA ASP A 307 -9.74 9.92 -5.41
C ASP A 307 -9.94 8.69 -6.31
N ASP A 308 -11.05 7.99 -6.11
CA ASP A 308 -11.40 6.78 -6.83
C ASP A 308 -11.49 7.02 -8.35
N LYS A 309 -12.06 8.17 -8.76
CA LYS A 309 -12.18 8.60 -10.15
C LYS A 309 -10.83 8.60 -10.89
N THR A 310 -9.76 9.03 -10.24
CA THR A 310 -8.41 9.08 -10.81
C THR A 310 -7.91 7.67 -11.08
N MET A 311 -8.02 6.75 -10.10
CA MET A 311 -7.59 5.37 -10.29
C MET A 311 -8.43 4.66 -11.35
N ARG A 312 -9.76 4.84 -11.33
CA ARG A 312 -10.66 4.33 -12.39
C ARG A 312 -10.27 4.82 -13.76
N THR A 313 -9.95 6.12 -13.88
CA THR A 313 -9.53 6.71 -15.17
C THR A 313 -8.22 6.09 -15.65
N ALA A 314 -7.26 5.82 -14.76
CA ALA A 314 -6.01 5.16 -15.12
C ALA A 314 -6.23 3.71 -15.59
N LEU A 315 -7.05 2.92 -14.88
CA LEU A 315 -7.37 1.55 -15.26
C LEU A 315 -8.19 1.48 -16.56
N GLU A 316 -9.13 2.41 -16.75
CA GLU A 316 -9.90 2.52 -18.00
C GLU A 316 -9.00 2.93 -19.17
N HIS A 317 -8.02 3.81 -18.95
CA HIS A 317 -7.01 4.15 -19.96
C HIS A 317 -6.20 2.91 -20.35
N ILE A 318 -5.83 2.04 -19.39
CA ILE A 318 -5.18 0.76 -19.71
C ILE A 318 -6.08 -0.11 -20.57
N ARG A 319 -7.33 -0.30 -20.15
CA ARG A 319 -8.32 -1.15 -20.84
C ARG A 319 -8.55 -0.68 -22.29
N ARG A 320 -8.70 0.63 -22.50
CA ARG A 320 -8.95 1.21 -23.83
C ARG A 320 -7.76 1.11 -24.78
N ASN A 321 -6.54 1.35 -24.29
CA ASN A 321 -5.36 1.46 -25.15
C ASN A 321 -4.55 0.16 -25.26
N TYR A 322 -4.68 -0.74 -24.29
CA TYR A 322 -3.90 -1.98 -24.20
C TYR A 322 -4.78 -3.22 -23.97
N GLY A 323 -6.10 -3.08 -23.88
CA GLY A 323 -7.04 -4.19 -23.67
C GLY A 323 -7.20 -4.59 -22.21
N ASN A 324 -6.10 -4.96 -21.53
CA ASN A 324 -6.10 -5.30 -20.10
C ASN A 324 -4.72 -5.10 -19.47
N VAL A 325 -4.63 -5.22 -18.14
CA VAL A 325 -3.39 -5.04 -17.38
C VAL A 325 -2.32 -6.06 -17.75
N GLU A 326 -2.68 -7.33 -17.95
CA GLU A 326 -1.72 -8.38 -18.36
C GLU A 326 -1.06 -8.03 -19.70
N THR A 327 -1.84 -7.60 -20.68
CA THR A 327 -1.34 -7.18 -21.99
C THR A 327 -0.47 -5.94 -21.87
N TYR A 328 -0.90 -4.92 -21.12
CA TYR A 328 -0.09 -3.73 -20.85
C TYR A 328 1.26 -4.08 -20.22
N LEU A 329 1.27 -4.97 -19.22
CA LEU A 329 2.47 -5.39 -18.53
C LEU A 329 3.44 -6.14 -19.46
N MET A 330 2.91 -6.96 -20.37
CA MET A 330 3.74 -7.66 -21.35
C MET A 330 4.26 -6.76 -22.46
N THR A 331 3.38 -6.01 -23.12
CA THR A 331 3.72 -5.31 -24.37
C THR A 331 4.34 -3.95 -24.14
N LYS A 332 3.98 -3.26 -23.05
CA LYS A 332 4.40 -1.88 -22.78
C LYS A 332 5.34 -1.79 -21.58
N ALA A 333 5.14 -2.61 -20.54
CA ALA A 333 6.04 -2.67 -19.39
C ALA A 333 7.18 -3.69 -19.53
N GLY A 334 7.11 -4.60 -20.52
CA GLY A 334 8.21 -5.50 -20.87
C GLY A 334 8.38 -6.70 -19.92
N LEU A 335 7.33 -7.13 -19.24
CA LEU A 335 7.35 -8.37 -18.44
C LEU A 335 7.10 -9.60 -19.34
N SER A 336 7.80 -10.70 -19.07
CA SER A 336 7.53 -11.97 -19.75
C SER A 336 6.32 -12.69 -19.14
N LYS A 337 5.75 -13.64 -19.87
CA LYS A 337 4.65 -14.49 -19.36
C LYS A 337 5.08 -15.30 -18.14
N GLU A 338 6.33 -15.74 -18.12
CA GLU A 338 6.95 -16.46 -17.00
C GLU A 338 7.03 -15.57 -15.77
N GLU A 339 7.46 -14.30 -15.91
CA GLU A 339 7.50 -13.34 -14.81
C GLU A 339 6.09 -13.08 -14.24
N LEU A 340 5.07 -12.90 -15.10
CA LEU A 340 3.68 -12.75 -14.66
C LEU A 340 3.16 -14.00 -13.92
N THR A 341 3.56 -15.19 -14.37
CA THR A 341 3.20 -16.45 -13.71
C THR A 341 3.87 -16.56 -12.33
N GLN A 342 5.15 -16.21 -12.23
CA GLN A 342 5.88 -16.23 -10.97
C GLN A 342 5.35 -15.21 -9.96
N LEU A 343 4.88 -14.04 -10.42
CA LEU A 343 4.17 -13.09 -9.56
C LEU A 343 2.96 -13.74 -8.89
N LYS A 344 2.12 -14.47 -9.65
CA LYS A 344 0.97 -15.20 -9.10
C LYS A 344 1.40 -16.30 -8.13
N VAL A 345 2.42 -17.11 -8.48
CA VAL A 345 2.93 -18.20 -7.62
C VAL A 345 3.50 -17.69 -6.30
N ASN A 346 4.26 -16.59 -6.35
CA ASN A 346 4.94 -16.03 -5.18
C ASN A 346 3.95 -15.33 -4.23
N LEU A 347 2.91 -14.72 -4.78
CA LEU A 347 2.06 -13.76 -4.06
C LEU A 347 0.63 -14.23 -3.82
N LEU A 348 0.17 -15.35 -4.38
CA LEU A 348 -1.13 -15.94 -4.06
C LEU A 348 -0.98 -17.17 -3.15
N GLU A 349 -1.87 -17.27 -2.17
CA GLU A 349 -2.06 -18.51 -1.41
C GLU A 349 -2.40 -19.68 -2.35
N PRO A 350 -1.96 -20.91 -2.04
CA PRO A 350 -2.37 -22.09 -2.79
C PRO A 350 -3.90 -22.19 -2.85
N SER A 351 -4.44 -22.64 -3.98
CA SER A 351 -5.88 -22.94 -4.07
C SER A 351 -6.21 -24.09 -3.11
N HIS A 352 -7.25 -23.89 -2.30
CA HIS A 352 -7.79 -24.90 -1.37
C HIS A 352 -8.77 -25.85 -2.04
#